data_AF-V5LV02-F1
#
_entry.id   AF-V5LV02-F1
#
_cell.length_a   1.000
_cell.length_b   1.000
_cell.length_c   1.000
_cell.angle_alpha   90.00
_cell.angle_beta   90.00
_cell.angle_gamma   90.00
#
_symmetry.space_group_name_H-M   'P 1'
#
loop_
_entity.id
_entity.type
_entity.pdbx_description
1 polymer ?
#
loop_
_entity_poly.entity_id
_entity_poly.type
_entity_poly.pdbx_seq_one_letter_code
_entity_poly.pdbx_strand_id
1 'polypeptide(L)'
;VHIANGMYGLILVEPKGGLPRVDREFYVMQGEVYTKGEFGQAGLQPFSMEKALREQPDYVVFNGSTDALQDANAMQAKLGETVRLFVGNGGPNLTSSFHAIGEIFDRVYPEGGTSRAPQHSDYEHSARGRRHGGVSAPGARDVPLLL
;
A
#
# COMPACT_ATOMS: atom_id res chain seq x y z
N VAL A 1 -8.13 20.88 11.48
CA VAL A 1 -6.99 20.97 12.43
C VAL A 1 -6.77 19.68 13.22
N HIS A 2 -7.81 18.96 13.68
CA HIS A 2 -7.64 17.73 14.49
C HIS A 2 -6.99 16.54 13.76
N ILE A 3 -7.48 16.23 12.55
CA ILE A 3 -6.99 15.08 11.76
C ILE A 3 -5.50 15.22 11.43
N ALA A 4 -5.06 16.40 10.97
CA ALA A 4 -3.65 16.71 10.71
C ALA A 4 -2.73 16.59 11.94
N ASN A 5 -3.30 16.63 13.15
CA ASN A 5 -2.57 16.40 14.40
C ASN A 5 -2.61 14.92 14.83
N GLY A 6 -3.02 14.00 13.96
CA GLY A 6 -2.98 12.56 14.20
C GLY A 6 -4.26 11.95 14.77
N MET A 7 -5.37 12.68 14.83
CA MET A 7 -6.63 12.18 15.39
C MET A 7 -7.42 11.36 14.35
N TYR A 8 -6.90 10.18 13.99
CA TYR A 8 -7.53 9.24 13.06
C TYR A 8 -7.13 7.79 13.39
N GLY A 9 -7.89 6.83 12.87
CA GLY A 9 -7.58 5.41 12.97
C GLY A 9 -8.53 4.55 12.15
N LEU A 10 -8.38 3.22 12.23
CA LEU A 10 -9.33 2.28 11.63
C LEU A 10 -10.12 1.52 12.68
N ILE A 11 -11.34 1.17 12.30
CA ILE A 11 -12.14 0.14 12.93
C ILE A 11 -12.44 -0.92 11.85
N LEU A 12 -12.09 -2.18 12.15
CA LEU A 12 -12.47 -3.31 11.32
C LEU A 12 -13.79 -3.88 11.83
N VAL A 13 -14.77 -4.03 10.93
CA VAL A 13 -16.02 -4.73 11.21
C VAL A 13 -16.06 -5.99 10.36
N GLU A 14 -15.76 -7.12 10.98
CA GLU A 14 -15.75 -8.39 10.28
C GLU A 14 -17.16 -8.85 9.87
N PRO A 15 -17.28 -9.53 8.71
CA PRO A 15 -18.54 -10.16 8.34
C PRO A 15 -18.88 -11.30 9.30
N LYS A 16 -20.15 -11.74 9.31
CA LYS A 16 -20.53 -12.98 9.99
C LYS A 16 -19.72 -14.14 9.41
N GLY A 17 -18.99 -14.86 10.27
CA GLY A 17 -18.08 -15.95 9.88
C GLY A 17 -16.60 -15.56 9.80
N GLY A 18 -16.29 -14.26 9.92
CA GLY A 18 -14.94 -13.73 9.97
C GLY A 18 -14.25 -13.63 8.60
N LEU A 19 -13.05 -13.06 8.60
CA LEU A 19 -12.19 -13.02 7.42
C LEU A 19 -11.44 -14.36 7.20
N PRO A 20 -11.01 -14.68 5.96
CA PRO A 20 -10.11 -15.80 5.73
C PRO A 20 -8.87 -15.70 6.62
N ARG A 21 -8.33 -16.83 7.10
CA ARG A 21 -7.10 -16.79 7.91
C ARG A 21 -5.90 -16.43 7.04
N VAL A 22 -4.96 -15.71 7.64
CA VAL A 22 -3.62 -15.40 7.11
C VAL A 22 -2.61 -15.58 8.24
N ASP A 23 -1.32 -15.65 7.91
CA ASP A 23 -0.25 -15.86 8.89
C ASP A 23 0.12 -14.57 9.63
N ARG A 24 0.01 -13.41 8.97
CA ARG A 24 0.30 -12.09 9.52
C ARG A 24 -0.76 -11.07 9.16
N GLU A 25 -1.09 -10.21 10.11
CA GLU A 25 -1.93 -9.03 9.89
C GLU A 25 -1.20 -7.79 10.40
N PHE A 26 -1.19 -6.72 9.59
CA PHE A 26 -0.59 -5.44 9.97
C PHE A 26 -1.58 -4.29 9.79
N TYR A 27 -1.41 -3.27 10.62
CA TYR A 27 -2.18 -2.03 10.59
C TYR A 27 -1.30 -0.88 10.11
N VAL A 28 -1.73 -0.21 9.04
CA VAL A 28 -0.98 0.87 8.39
C VAL A 28 -1.92 2.04 8.11
N MET A 29 -1.59 3.23 8.60
CA MET A 29 -2.28 4.47 8.29
C MET A 29 -1.33 5.48 7.66
N GLN A 30 -1.65 5.94 6.46
CA GLN A 30 -1.00 7.12 5.90
C GLN A 30 -1.58 8.38 6.57
N GLY A 31 -0.73 9.36 6.85
CA GLY A 31 -1.15 10.70 7.22
C GLY A 31 -0.16 11.76 6.81
N GLU A 32 -0.64 13.00 6.83
CA GLU A 32 0.11 14.19 6.45
C GLU A 32 0.39 15.06 7.68
N VAL A 33 1.62 15.56 7.77
CA VAL A 33 2.06 16.48 8.83
C VAL A 33 2.46 17.81 8.20
N TYR A 34 1.90 18.89 8.75
CA TYR A 34 2.08 20.26 8.27
C TYR A 34 2.80 21.08 9.34
N THR A 35 4.08 21.34 9.15
CA THR A 35 4.92 22.05 10.11
C THR A 35 5.12 23.51 9.72
N LYS A 36 5.26 24.40 10.70
CA LYS A 36 5.67 25.79 10.42
C LYS A 36 7.09 25.84 9.85
N GLY A 37 7.99 25.03 10.40
CA GLY A 37 9.32 24.83 9.84
C GLY A 37 9.31 24.01 8.57
N GLU A 38 10.48 23.92 7.97
CA GLU A 38 10.73 23.10 6.78
C GLU A 38 11.05 21.65 7.15
N PHE A 39 11.00 20.76 6.16
CA PHE A 39 11.40 19.36 6.34
C PHE A 39 12.81 19.24 6.95
N GLY A 40 12.94 18.41 7.98
CA GLY A 40 14.20 18.17 8.70
C GLY A 40 14.60 19.26 9.71
N GLN A 41 13.84 20.36 9.84
CA GLN A 41 14.17 21.40 10.81
C GLN A 41 14.00 20.89 12.26
N ALA A 42 15.10 20.86 13.00
CA ALA A 42 15.12 20.41 14.39
C ALA A 42 14.27 21.30 15.32
N GLY A 43 13.83 20.72 16.44
CA GLY A 43 13.03 21.38 17.46
C GLY A 43 11.54 21.02 17.40
N LEU A 44 10.77 21.49 18.38
CA LEU A 44 9.33 21.30 18.42
C LEU A 44 8.67 22.12 17.30
N GLN A 45 8.07 21.43 16.33
CA GLN A 45 7.44 22.08 15.18
C GLN A 45 5.94 22.30 15.44
N PRO A 46 5.45 23.55 15.41
CA PRO A 46 4.02 23.84 15.46
C PRO A 46 3.32 23.49 14.15
N PHE A 47 2.02 23.22 14.21
CA PHE A 47 1.16 23.05 13.03
C PHE A 47 1.10 24.31 12.15
N SER A 48 1.10 24.13 10.83
CA SER A 48 0.90 25.19 9.82
C SER A 48 -0.46 25.06 9.12
N MET A 49 -1.40 25.93 9.49
CA MET A 49 -2.72 25.99 8.83
C MET A 49 -2.62 26.41 7.35
N GLU A 50 -1.68 27.31 7.04
CA GLU A 50 -1.50 27.80 5.68
C GLU A 50 -1.06 26.68 4.72
N LYS A 51 -0.06 25.89 5.12
CA LYS A 51 0.40 24.74 4.33
C LYS A 51 -0.70 23.68 4.19
N ALA A 52 -1.49 23.44 5.24
CA ALA A 52 -2.62 22.53 5.22
C ALA A 52 -3.72 22.94 4.23
N LEU A 53 -4.08 24.23 4.16
CA LEU A 53 -5.06 24.75 3.21
C LEU A 53 -4.57 24.70 1.76
N ARG A 54 -3.24 24.73 1.56
CA ARG A 54 -2.60 24.61 0.24
C ARG A 54 -2.29 23.16 -0.14
N GLU A 55 -2.64 22.19 0.71
CA GLU A 55 -2.37 20.76 0.52
C GLU A 55 -0.87 20.47 0.26
N GLN A 56 0.01 21.22 0.94
CA GLN A 56 1.46 21.10 0.82
C GLN A 56 2.06 20.60 2.13
N PRO A 57 1.99 19.28 2.43
CA PRO A 57 2.54 18.73 3.65
C PRO A 57 4.07 18.73 3.62
N ASP A 58 4.67 18.91 4.80
CA ASP A 58 6.12 18.77 4.97
C ASP A 58 6.50 17.30 5.10
N TYR A 59 5.61 16.48 5.66
CA TYR A 59 5.81 15.04 5.78
C TYR A 59 4.54 14.29 5.38
N VAL A 60 4.73 13.20 4.63
CA VAL A 60 3.74 12.14 4.44
C VAL A 60 4.32 10.89 5.06
N VAL A 61 3.64 10.35 6.07
CA VAL A 61 4.18 9.28 6.92
C VAL A 61 3.20 8.14 7.03
N PHE A 62 3.71 6.94 7.29
CA PHE A 62 2.91 5.84 7.79
C PHE A 62 3.03 5.80 9.32
N ASN A 63 1.91 5.61 10.01
CA ASN A 63 1.83 5.43 11.46
C ASN A 63 2.46 6.57 12.31
N GLY A 64 2.41 7.80 11.80
CA GLY A 64 2.58 9.02 12.60
C GLY A 64 3.99 9.64 12.67
N SER A 65 5.06 8.90 12.32
CA SER A 65 6.44 9.43 12.25
C SER A 65 7.21 8.86 11.06
N THR A 66 8.32 9.49 10.70
CA THR A 66 9.12 9.10 9.52
C THR A 66 9.74 7.71 9.65
N ASP A 67 9.95 7.22 10.86
CA ASP A 67 10.63 5.96 11.20
C ASP A 67 9.69 4.88 11.76
N ALA A 68 8.38 5.15 11.82
CA ALA A 68 7.42 4.29 12.53
C ALA A 68 7.35 2.84 12.01
N LEU A 69 7.70 2.61 10.74
CA LEU A 69 7.68 1.29 10.08
C LEU A 69 9.02 0.95 9.40
N GLN A 70 10.12 1.55 9.85
CA GLN A 70 11.46 1.34 9.29
C GLN A 70 12.42 0.72 10.30
N ASP A 71 13.53 0.18 9.81
CA ASP A 71 14.62 -0.39 10.61
C ASP A 71 14.14 -1.36 11.70
N ALA A 72 14.39 -1.06 12.98
CA ALA A 72 13.98 -1.89 14.11
C ALA A 72 12.45 -2.00 14.25
N ASN A 73 11.69 -1.07 13.67
CA ASN A 73 10.23 -1.07 13.65
C ASN A 73 9.65 -1.69 12.37
N ALA A 74 10.49 -2.22 11.48
CA ALA A 74 10.04 -2.79 10.22
C ALA A 74 9.09 -3.97 10.45
N MET A 75 8.04 -4.05 9.62
CA MET A 75 7.14 -5.20 9.60
C MET A 75 7.91 -6.46 9.21
N GLN A 76 7.74 -7.55 9.96
CA GLN A 76 8.48 -8.80 9.78
C GLN A 76 7.53 -9.93 9.34
N ALA A 77 7.90 -10.60 8.26
CA ALA A 77 7.26 -11.83 7.81
C ALA A 77 8.33 -12.87 7.43
N LYS A 78 7.95 -14.14 7.38
CA LYS A 78 8.83 -15.24 6.94
C LYS A 78 8.46 -15.67 5.52
N LEU A 79 9.42 -16.28 4.83
CA LEU A 79 9.17 -16.89 3.52
C LEU A 79 7.99 -17.88 3.62
N GLY A 80 7.03 -17.73 2.72
CA GLY A 80 5.83 -18.56 2.64
C GLY A 80 4.66 -18.13 3.54
N GLU A 81 4.82 -17.10 4.38
CA GLU A 81 3.70 -16.55 5.16
C GLU A 81 2.78 -15.69 4.26
N THR A 82 1.47 -15.85 4.47
CA THR A 82 0.44 -14.97 3.91
C THR A 82 0.26 -13.73 4.78
N VAL A 83 0.26 -12.55 4.16
CA VAL A 83 0.16 -11.25 4.85
C VAL A 83 -1.12 -10.52 4.45
N ARG A 84 -1.84 -9.96 5.42
CA ARG A 84 -2.90 -8.99 5.21
C ARG A 84 -2.51 -7.63 5.78
N LEU A 85 -2.67 -6.59 4.97
CA LEU A 85 -2.47 -5.21 5.39
C LEU A 85 -3.83 -4.51 5.50
N PHE A 86 -4.15 -4.00 6.68
CA PHE A 86 -5.25 -3.07 6.88
C PHE A 86 -4.72 -1.65 6.68
N VAL A 87 -4.84 -1.17 5.44
CA VAL A 87 -4.31 0.13 5.03
C VAL A 87 -5.43 1.15 5.02
N GLY A 88 -5.25 2.23 5.76
CA GLY A 88 -6.11 3.40 5.67
C GLY A 88 -5.31 4.64 5.33
N ASN A 89 -6.04 5.68 4.93
CA ASN A 89 -5.48 6.99 4.64
C ASN A 89 -6.24 8.02 5.49
N GLY A 90 -5.61 8.49 6.56
CA GLY A 90 -6.18 9.53 7.41
C GLY A 90 -6.15 10.91 6.76
N GLY A 91 -5.36 11.09 5.70
CA GLY A 91 -5.18 12.36 5.01
C GLY A 91 -4.48 13.42 5.89
N PRO A 92 -4.98 14.67 5.90
CA PRO A 92 -6.35 15.04 5.60
C PRO A 92 -6.65 15.32 4.12
N ASN A 93 -5.67 15.48 3.23
CA ASN A 93 -5.91 16.03 1.90
C ASN A 93 -5.48 15.09 0.76
N LEU A 94 -4.33 14.45 0.87
CA LEU A 94 -3.74 13.63 -0.19
C LEU A 94 -4.41 12.27 -0.31
N THR A 95 -4.44 11.77 -1.54
CA THR A 95 -4.81 10.38 -1.85
C THR A 95 -3.55 9.51 -1.95
N SER A 96 -3.61 8.28 -1.44
CA SER A 96 -2.49 7.34 -1.50
C SER A 96 -2.61 6.42 -2.71
N SER A 97 -1.54 6.34 -3.51
CA SER A 97 -1.32 5.25 -4.46
C SER A 97 -0.48 4.16 -3.79
N PHE A 98 -1.11 3.42 -2.88
CA PHE A 98 -0.42 2.45 -2.02
C PHE A 98 0.22 1.33 -2.85
N HIS A 99 1.49 1.04 -2.56
CA HIS A 99 2.29 0.04 -3.26
C HIS A 99 3.30 -0.61 -2.31
N ALA A 100 3.51 -1.91 -2.45
CA ALA A 100 4.55 -2.66 -1.78
C ALA A 100 5.64 -3.03 -2.81
N ILE A 101 6.84 -2.48 -2.64
CA ILE A 101 7.95 -2.70 -3.57
C ILE A 101 8.34 -4.18 -3.54
N GLY A 102 8.42 -4.81 -4.71
CA GLY A 102 8.81 -6.21 -4.87
C GLY A 102 7.67 -7.22 -4.74
N GLU A 103 6.44 -6.76 -4.48
CA GLU A 103 5.28 -7.62 -4.31
C GLU A 103 4.13 -7.25 -5.25
N ILE A 104 3.25 -8.22 -5.50
CA ILE A 104 1.98 -8.02 -6.19
C ILE A 104 0.87 -8.36 -5.21
N PHE A 105 -0.15 -7.50 -5.09
CA PHE A 105 -1.29 -7.80 -4.23
C PHE A 105 -2.16 -8.88 -4.87
N ASP A 106 -2.14 -10.09 -4.30
CA ASP A 106 -3.01 -11.21 -4.71
C ASP A 106 -4.50 -10.84 -4.65
N ARG A 107 -4.88 -10.04 -3.64
CA ARG A 107 -6.24 -9.56 -3.42
C ARG A 107 -6.22 -8.14 -2.89
N VAL A 108 -7.05 -7.29 -3.48
CA VAL A 108 -7.37 -5.94 -2.98
C VAL A 108 -8.87 -5.86 -2.75
N TYR A 109 -9.27 -5.34 -1.60
CA TYR A 109 -10.66 -4.94 -1.33
C TYR A 109 -10.80 -3.48 -1.74
N PRO A 110 -11.44 -3.16 -2.88
CA PRO A 110 -11.50 -1.79 -3.39
C PRO A 110 -12.10 -0.85 -2.33
N GLU A 111 -11.37 0.21 -2.01
CA GLU A 111 -11.78 1.22 -1.01
C GLU A 111 -12.16 0.63 0.37
N GLY A 112 -11.68 -0.57 0.71
CA GLY A 112 -12.02 -1.28 1.95
C GLY A 112 -13.41 -1.92 1.97
N GLY A 113 -14.15 -1.86 0.85
CA GLY A 113 -15.49 -2.44 0.73
C GLY A 113 -15.49 -3.92 0.33
N THR A 114 -16.64 -4.56 0.51
CA THR A 114 -16.91 -5.94 0.07
C THR A 114 -17.77 -6.00 -1.20
N SER A 115 -18.28 -4.86 -1.68
CA SER A 115 -19.01 -4.78 -2.94
C SER A 115 -18.06 -5.01 -4.10
N ARG A 116 -18.29 -6.11 -4.81
CA ARG A 116 -17.62 -6.41 -6.06
C ARG A 116 -18.14 -5.44 -7.12
N ALA A 117 -17.60 -4.22 -7.19
CA ALA A 117 -17.72 -3.44 -8.40
C ALA A 117 -17.02 -4.25 -9.51
N PRO A 118 -17.68 -4.57 -10.64
CA PRO A 118 -17.05 -5.34 -11.68
C PRO A 118 -15.98 -4.46 -12.35
N GLN A 119 -14.73 -4.59 -11.93
CA GLN A 119 -13.60 -4.17 -12.75
C GLN A 119 -13.26 -5.36 -13.66
N HIS A 120 -14.02 -5.44 -14.76
CA HIS A 120 -13.72 -6.37 -15.85
C HIS A 120 -12.29 -6.11 -16.34
N SER A 121 -11.41 -7.07 -16.11
CA SER A 121 -10.50 -7.52 -17.16
C SER A 121 -10.46 -9.03 -17.10
N ASP A 122 -11.49 -9.65 -17.68
CA ASP A 122 -11.41 -11.02 -18.14
C ASP A 122 -10.32 -11.08 -19.21
N TYR A 123 -9.06 -11.18 -18.77
CA TYR A 123 -8.00 -11.67 -19.63
C TYR A 123 -7.99 -13.20 -19.48
N GLU A 124 -9.06 -13.83 -19.98
CA GLU A 124 -9.02 -15.26 -20.23
C GLU A 124 -7.96 -15.52 -21.30
N HIS A 125 -6.90 -16.21 -20.92
CA HIS A 125 -5.96 -16.77 -21.85
C HIS A 125 -6.69 -17.84 -22.67
N SER A 126 -7.23 -17.45 -23.82
CA SER A 126 -7.76 -18.37 -24.81
C SER A 126 -6.60 -19.14 -25.45
N ALA A 127 -6.07 -20.11 -24.70
CA ALA A 127 -5.28 -21.21 -25.24
C ALA A 127 -6.25 -22.20 -25.91
N ARG A 128 -6.91 -21.77 -27.00
CA ARG A 128 -7.59 -22.67 -27.94
C ARG A 128 -6.93 -22.58 -29.30
N GLY A 129 -5.91 -23.43 -29.44
CA GLY A 129 -5.48 -24.12 -30.65
C GLY A 129 -5.57 -23.39 -31.98
N ARG A 130 -4.42 -22.93 -32.49
CA ARG A 130 -4.15 -22.94 -33.93
C ARG A 130 -2.89 -23.76 -34.20
N ARG A 131 -3.09 -24.87 -34.90
CA ARG A 131 -2.02 -25.68 -35.50
C ARG A 131 -1.55 -25.03 -36.80
N HIS A 132 -0.28 -25.29 -37.09
CA HIS A 132 0.45 -25.19 -38.36
C HIS A 132 1.19 -23.89 -38.71
N GLY A 133 2.50 -24.06 -38.96
CA GLY A 133 3.34 -23.17 -39.75
C GLY A 133 4.73 -22.96 -39.14
N GLY A 134 5.62 -23.94 -39.25
CA GLY A 134 6.97 -23.86 -38.71
C GLY A 134 7.91 -22.94 -39.49
N VAL A 135 8.83 -22.31 -38.79
CA VAL A 135 10.18 -21.95 -39.26
C VAL A 135 11.10 -22.00 -38.04
N SER A 136 12.15 -22.81 -38.13
CA SER A 136 13.24 -22.92 -37.16
C SER A 136 14.28 -21.83 -37.39
N ALA A 137 14.71 -21.14 -36.33
CA ALA A 137 15.95 -20.37 -36.28
C ALA A 137 16.69 -20.66 -34.95
N PRO A 138 18.03 -20.81 -34.95
CA PRO A 138 18.76 -21.41 -33.84
C PRO A 138 19.32 -20.36 -32.86
N GLY A 139 19.34 -20.74 -31.58
CA GLY A 139 20.41 -20.37 -30.64
C GLY A 139 20.40 -18.94 -30.10
N ALA A 140 19.68 -18.72 -28.99
CA ALA A 140 20.10 -17.77 -27.97
C ALA A 140 20.06 -18.51 -26.62
N ARG A 141 21.20 -18.50 -25.93
CA ARG A 141 21.41 -19.18 -24.66
C ARG A 141 20.67 -18.40 -23.57
N ASP A 142 19.76 -19.05 -22.87
CA ASP A 142 19.18 -18.52 -21.65
C ASP A 142 20.25 -18.49 -20.54
N VAL A 143 20.56 -17.29 -20.08
CA VAL A 143 21.30 -17.05 -18.84
C VAL A 143 20.26 -16.89 -17.74
N PRO A 144 20.27 -17.69 -16.66
CA PRO A 144 19.30 -17.55 -15.59
C PRO A 144 19.66 -16.34 -14.73
N LEU A 145 18.75 -15.36 -14.68
CA LEU A 145 18.76 -14.32 -13.66
C LEU A 145 18.23 -14.96 -12.36
N LEU A 146 19.14 -15.21 -11.42
CA LEU A 146 18.79 -15.48 -10.02
C LEU A 146 18.07 -14.25 -9.45
N LEU A 147 16.89 -14.46 -8.88
CA LEU A 147 16.52 -14.10 -7.51
C LEU A 147 15.60 -15.19 -6.98
#